data_AF-A0ABD5IPQ9-F1
#
_entry.id   AF-A0ABD5IPQ9-F1
#
_cell.length_a   1.000
_cell.length_b   1.000
_cell.length_c   1.000
_cell.angle_alpha   90.00
_cell.angle_beta   90.00
_cell.angle_gamma   90.00
#
_symmetry.space_group_name_H-M   'P 1'
#
loop_
_entity.id
_entity.type
_entity.pdbx_description
1 polymer ?
#
loop_
_entity_poly.entity_id
_entity_poly.type
_entity_poly.pdbx_seq_one_letter_code
_entity_poly.pdbx_strand_id
1 'polypeptide(L)'
;GSGISLAPFADARRLIETPSDVQTLDADVLDEDMPPDASAMEADEQRDVLGELEITARLMITGGEDKEEARMTRADRSLIRQCILDAAEHCVAEKRTVLTRDVRNALRERGQDPTLPEMRRVRLLEMADAMDMFCQGT
;
A
#
# COMPACT_ATOMS: atom_id res chain seq x y z
N GLY A 1 16.46 -3.92 21.94
CA GLY A 1 16.40 -3.00 20.79
C GLY A 1 16.29 -3.83 19.55
N SER A 2 15.06 -4.07 19.08
CA SER A 2 14.83 -4.76 17.82
C SER A 2 15.19 -3.81 16.68
N GLY A 3 16.00 -4.27 15.73
CA GLY A 3 16.42 -3.54 14.54
C GLY A 3 15.29 -3.35 13.54
N ILE A 4 14.19 -2.74 14.00
CA ILE A 4 13.05 -2.38 13.17
C ILE A 4 13.53 -1.24 12.29
N SER A 5 13.63 -1.54 10.99
CA SER A 5 13.94 -0.56 9.96
C SER A 5 12.96 0.61 10.09
N LEU A 6 13.49 1.81 10.28
CA LEU A 6 12.75 3.08 10.35
C LEU A 6 12.09 3.46 9.00
N ALA A 7 12.13 2.58 7.99
CA ALA A 7 11.52 2.76 6.70
C ALA A 7 10.18 2.00 6.66
N PRO A 8 9.03 2.71 6.72
CA PRO A 8 7.70 2.08 6.85
C PRO A 8 7.33 1.15 5.70
N PHE A 9 7.99 1.29 4.55
CA PHE A 9 7.77 0.47 3.36
C PHE A 9 8.87 -0.56 3.09
N ALA A 10 9.83 -0.76 4.00
CA ALA A 10 10.96 -1.66 3.74
C ALA A 10 10.54 -3.10 3.38
N ASP A 11 9.45 -3.58 3.97
CA ASP A 11 8.91 -4.92 3.73
C ASP A 11 8.22 -5.07 2.37
N ALA A 12 7.94 -3.98 1.64
CA ALA A 12 7.34 -4.01 0.31
C ALA A 12 8.19 -4.80 -0.70
N ARG A 13 9.50 -4.88 -0.50
CA ARG A 13 10.40 -5.71 -1.31
C ARG A 13 10.07 -7.21 -1.23
N ARG A 14 9.51 -7.69 -0.11
CA ARG A 14 9.08 -9.10 0.05
C ARG A 14 7.93 -9.47 -0.89
N LEU A 15 7.12 -8.48 -1.29
CA LEU A 15 6.03 -8.65 -2.26
C LEU A 15 6.55 -9.14 -3.63
N ILE A 16 7.79 -8.77 -3.98
CA ILE A 16 8.40 -9.07 -5.28
C ILE A 16 9.39 -10.24 -5.20
N GLU A 17 10.22 -10.30 -4.15
CA GLU A 17 11.26 -11.32 -4.01
C GLU A 17 10.72 -12.68 -3.55
N THR A 18 9.61 -12.68 -2.81
CA THR A 18 8.99 -13.89 -2.23
C THR A 18 7.47 -13.88 -2.45
N PRO A 19 7.00 -13.93 -3.72
CA PRO A 19 5.57 -13.84 -4.02
C PRO A 19 4.76 -15.03 -3.47
N SER A 20 5.40 -16.18 -3.26
CA SER A 20 4.78 -17.35 -2.61
C SER A 20 4.55 -17.20 -1.10
N ASP A 21 5.25 -16.26 -0.45
CA ASP A 21 5.12 -15.99 1.00
C ASP A 21 4.20 -14.82 1.31
N VAL A 22 3.70 -14.14 0.27
CA VAL A 22 2.82 -12.98 0.35
C VAL A 22 1.50 -13.39 -0.25
N GLN A 23 0.58 -13.83 0.60
CA GLN A 23 -0.81 -13.94 0.16
C GLN A 23 -1.33 -12.52 -0.06
N THR A 24 -1.65 -12.18 -1.31
CA THR A 24 -2.50 -11.04 -1.62
C THR A 24 -3.90 -11.40 -1.14
N LEU A 25 -4.20 -11.22 0.14
CA LEU A 25 -5.59 -11.24 0.59
C LEU A 25 -6.24 -10.00 -0.01
N ASP A 26 -7.19 -10.21 -0.92
CA ASP A 26 -8.17 -9.19 -1.26
C ASP A 26 -8.95 -8.90 0.03
N ALA A 27 -8.73 -7.73 0.60
CA ALA A 27 -9.42 -7.27 1.82
C ALA A 27 -10.95 -7.15 1.62
N ASP A 28 -11.46 -7.36 0.41
CA ASP A 28 -12.89 -7.43 0.08
C ASP A 28 -13.50 -8.84 0.28
N VAL A 29 -12.73 -9.86 0.71
CA VAL A 29 -13.25 -11.23 0.98
C VAL A 29 -13.55 -11.47 2.47
N LEU A 30 -13.32 -10.47 3.33
CA LEU A 30 -13.53 -10.60 4.78
C LEU A 30 -14.90 -10.12 5.26
N ASP A 31 -15.90 -10.01 4.38
CA ASP A 31 -17.28 -9.79 4.82
C ASP A 31 -18.26 -10.69 4.08
N GLU A 32 -19.00 -11.44 4.91
CA GLU A 32 -20.22 -12.23 4.66
C GLU A 32 -20.04 -13.69 4.15
N ASP A 33 -20.21 -14.64 5.10
CA ASP A 33 -20.48 -16.09 4.94
C ASP A 33 -19.32 -17.07 4.61
N MET A 34 -18.39 -17.29 5.54
CA MET A 34 -17.54 -18.51 5.51
C MET A 34 -17.82 -19.43 6.72
N PRO A 35 -18.17 -20.71 6.51
CA PRO A 35 -18.37 -21.66 7.61
C PRO A 35 -17.04 -21.93 8.34
N PRO A 36 -17.06 -22.13 9.67
CA PRO A 36 -15.87 -22.25 10.49
C PRO A 36 -15.41 -23.71 10.53
N ASP A 37 -14.78 -24.23 9.47
CA ASP A 37 -13.90 -25.40 9.65
C ASP A 37 -12.87 -25.62 8.53
N ALA A 38 -11.65 -25.93 8.99
CA ALA A 38 -10.60 -26.69 8.32
C ALA A 38 -9.75 -26.03 7.21
N SER A 39 -9.08 -24.91 7.52
CA SER A 39 -7.67 -24.62 7.10
C SER A 39 -7.17 -23.21 7.46
N ALA A 40 -8.03 -22.33 7.97
CA ALA A 40 -7.74 -20.89 8.11
C ALA A 40 -6.93 -20.50 9.37
N MET A 41 -6.72 -21.39 10.34
CA MET A 41 -6.10 -21.02 11.64
C MET A 41 -4.59 -21.22 11.72
N GLU A 42 -3.95 -21.97 10.80
CA GLU A 42 -2.49 -22.16 10.81
C GLU A 42 -1.75 -21.28 9.78
N ALA A 43 -2.49 -20.65 8.86
CA ALA A 43 -1.96 -19.74 7.83
C ALA A 43 -2.08 -18.25 8.19
N ASP A 44 -2.79 -17.94 9.29
CA ASP A 44 -3.09 -16.59 9.80
C ASP A 44 -1.85 -15.84 10.34
N GLU A 45 -0.74 -16.56 10.60
CA GLU A 45 0.54 -15.97 11.01
C GLU A 45 1.47 -15.60 9.83
N GLN A 46 1.09 -15.93 8.59
CA GLN A 46 1.82 -15.53 7.38
C GLN A 46 1.43 -14.08 7.02
N ARG A 47 2.02 -13.13 7.75
CA ARG A 47 1.81 -11.67 7.67
C ARG A 47 1.32 -11.19 6.30
N ASP A 48 0.11 -10.64 6.24
CA ASP A 48 -0.40 -9.88 5.08
C ASP A 48 0.41 -8.57 4.92
N VAL A 49 1.61 -8.71 4.36
CA VAL A 49 2.56 -7.59 4.18
C VAL A 49 1.93 -6.48 3.35
N LEU A 50 1.15 -6.82 2.32
CA LEU A 50 0.48 -5.81 1.50
C LEU A 50 -0.60 -5.08 2.29
N GLY A 51 -1.38 -5.78 3.12
CA GLY A 51 -2.34 -5.19 4.04
C GLY A 51 -1.71 -4.23 5.05
N GLU A 52 -0.58 -4.61 5.68
CA GLU A 52 0.14 -3.74 6.62
C GLU A 52 0.67 -2.45 5.94
N LEU A 53 1.21 -2.60 4.73
CA LEU A 53 1.72 -1.48 3.93
C LEU A 53 0.58 -0.57 3.45
N GLU A 54 -0.57 -1.13 3.09
CA GLU A 54 -1.78 -0.38 2.74
C GLU A 54 -2.25 0.46 3.93
N ILE A 55 -2.34 -0.12 5.13
CA ILE A 55 -2.73 0.61 6.35
C ILE A 55 -1.75 1.77 6.59
N THR A 56 -0.45 1.52 6.44
CA THR A 56 0.59 2.55 6.58
C THR A 56 0.44 3.68 5.56
N ALA A 57 0.20 3.35 4.29
CA ALA A 57 -0.02 4.33 3.24
C ALA A 57 -1.30 5.15 3.49
N ARG A 58 -2.39 4.50 3.91
CA ARG A 58 -3.66 5.16 4.22
C ARG A 58 -3.50 6.13 5.38
N LEU A 59 -2.81 5.75 6.46
CA LEU A 59 -2.50 6.66 7.56
C LEU A 59 -1.72 7.90 7.10
N MET A 60 -0.77 7.74 6.17
CA MET A 60 -0.02 8.88 5.61
C MET A 60 -0.87 9.74 4.67
N ILE A 61 -1.77 9.14 3.89
CA ILE A 61 -2.64 9.86 2.96
C ILE A 61 -3.74 10.63 3.70
N THR A 62 -4.33 10.02 4.72
CA THR A 62 -5.46 10.61 5.47
C THR A 62 -5.01 11.43 6.67
N GLY A 63 -3.72 11.40 7.03
CA GLY A 63 -3.21 11.99 8.27
C GLY A 63 -3.75 11.30 9.53
N GLY A 64 -4.36 10.12 9.41
CA GLY A 64 -5.06 9.44 10.50
C GLY A 64 -6.42 10.06 10.85
N GLU A 65 -7.00 10.88 9.97
CA GLU A 65 -8.31 11.48 10.19
C GLU A 65 -9.45 10.53 9.76
N ASP A 66 -10.31 10.13 10.70
CA ASP A 66 -11.44 9.22 10.46
C ASP A 66 -12.36 9.68 9.32
N LYS A 67 -12.51 11.00 9.13
CA LYS A 67 -13.34 11.57 8.07
C LYS A 67 -12.74 11.36 6.68
N GLU A 68 -11.42 11.50 6.55
CA GLU A 68 -10.72 11.26 5.29
C GLU A 68 -10.68 9.76 4.99
N GLU A 69 -10.50 8.94 6.02
CA GLU A 69 -10.57 7.49 5.91
C GLU A 69 -11.96 7.00 5.44
N ALA A 70 -13.04 7.56 5.98
CA ALA A 70 -14.41 7.23 5.58
C ALA A 70 -14.73 7.66 4.14
N ARG A 71 -14.04 8.69 3.61
CA ARG A 71 -14.16 9.13 2.21
C ARG A 71 -13.40 8.23 1.24
N MET A 72 -12.50 7.39 1.74
CA MET A 72 -11.67 6.52 0.92
C MET A 72 -12.50 5.37 0.34
N THR A 73 -12.61 5.35 -0.99
CA THR A 73 -13.39 4.35 -1.70
C THR A 73 -12.62 3.04 -1.86
N ARG A 74 -13.32 1.94 -2.19
CA ARG A 74 -12.65 0.67 -2.56
C ARG A 74 -11.71 0.84 -3.76
N ALA A 75 -12.08 1.68 -4.72
CA ALA A 75 -11.24 1.98 -5.89
C ALA A 75 -9.94 2.70 -5.48
N ASP A 76 -10.00 3.63 -4.52
CA ASP A 76 -8.83 4.31 -3.98
C ASP A 76 -7.88 3.32 -3.29
N ARG A 77 -8.41 2.41 -2.46
CA ARG A 77 -7.62 1.37 -1.79
C ARG A 77 -6.91 0.46 -2.80
N SER A 78 -7.63 0.05 -3.86
CA SER A 78 -7.05 -0.73 -4.96
C SER A 78 -5.90 -0.01 -5.66
N LEU A 79 -6.07 1.29 -5.93
CA LEU A 79 -5.03 2.13 -6.54
C LEU A 79 -3.80 2.28 -5.63
N ILE A 80 -4.01 2.46 -4.32
CA ILE A 80 -2.91 2.54 -3.34
C ILE A 80 -2.09 1.25 -3.33
N ARG A 81 -2.76 0.09 -3.27
CA ARG A 81 -2.09 -1.23 -3.32
C ARG A 81 -1.26 -1.39 -4.59
N GLN A 82 -1.81 -1.00 -5.74
CA GLN A 82 -1.09 -1.04 -7.00
C GLN A 82 0.13 -0.12 -7.01
N CYS A 83 0.02 1.10 -6.48
CA CYS A 83 1.16 2.01 -6.37
C CYS A 83 2.25 1.51 -5.41
N ILE A 84 1.88 0.78 -4.34
CA ILE A 84 2.85 0.12 -3.44
C ILE A 84 3.61 -0.98 -4.19
N LEU A 85 2.93 -1.77 -5.02
CA LEU A 85 3.55 -2.80 -5.86
C LEU A 85 4.47 -2.17 -6.92
N ASP A 86 3.99 -1.16 -7.65
CA ASP A 86 4.77 -0.43 -8.66
C ASP A 86 6.06 0.13 -8.05
N ALA A 87 5.96 0.74 -6.85
CA ALA A 87 7.12 1.23 -6.10
C ALA A 87 8.07 0.09 -5.68
N ALA A 88 7.53 -1.04 -5.23
CA ALA A 88 8.32 -2.20 -4.85
C ALA A 88 9.10 -2.78 -6.04
N GLU A 89 8.45 -2.97 -7.19
CA GLU A 89 9.07 -3.46 -8.41
C GLU A 89 10.26 -2.58 -8.83
N HIS A 90 10.05 -1.26 -8.86
CA HIS A 90 11.09 -0.30 -9.23
C HIS A 90 12.28 -0.35 -8.27
N CYS A 91 12.04 -0.36 -6.96
CA CYS A 91 13.12 -0.37 -5.95
C CYS A 91 13.90 -1.69 -5.96
N VAL A 92 13.23 -2.83 -6.18
CA VAL A 92 13.88 -4.14 -6.28
C VAL A 92 14.77 -4.22 -7.51
N ALA A 93 14.32 -3.69 -8.65
CA ALA A 93 15.15 -3.57 -9.84
C ALA A 93 16.42 -2.73 -9.59
N GLU A 94 16.30 -1.67 -8.78
CA GLU A 94 17.40 -0.80 -8.37
C GLU A 94 18.21 -1.34 -7.17
N LYS A 95 17.88 -2.53 -6.65
CA LYS A 95 18.53 -3.18 -5.49
C LYS A 95 18.56 -2.29 -4.23
N ARG A 96 17.51 -1.52 -4.00
CA ARG A 96 17.38 -0.63 -2.84
C ARG A 96 16.11 -0.90 -2.04
N THR A 97 16.10 -0.43 -0.80
CA THR A 97 14.90 -0.47 0.05
C THR A 97 13.84 0.49 -0.48
N VAL A 98 12.57 0.08 -0.37
CA VAL A 98 11.41 0.92 -0.69
C VAL A 98 11.20 1.93 0.43
N LEU A 99 11.01 3.20 0.05
CA LEU A 99 10.79 4.32 0.95
C LEU A 99 9.44 4.99 0.66
N THR A 100 8.96 5.80 1.59
CA THR A 100 7.70 6.56 1.43
C THR A 100 7.68 7.40 0.15
N ARG A 101 8.82 8.00 -0.21
CA ARG A 101 8.96 8.78 -1.45
C ARG A 101 8.70 7.98 -2.72
N ASP A 102 8.93 6.67 -2.69
CA ASP A 102 8.75 5.81 -3.87
C ASP A 102 7.27 5.52 -4.11
N VAL A 103 6.52 5.22 -3.03
CA VAL A 103 5.06 5.08 -3.10
C VAL A 103 4.41 6.40 -3.54
N ARG A 104 4.88 7.53 -3.00
CA ARG A 104 4.47 8.87 -3.45
C ARG A 104 4.75 9.09 -4.94
N ASN A 105 5.94 8.71 -5.42
CA ASN A 105 6.29 8.88 -6.83
C ASN A 105 5.41 7.99 -7.72
N ALA A 106 5.15 6.74 -7.33
CA ALA A 106 4.23 5.86 -8.04
C ALA A 106 2.81 6.45 -8.14
N LEU A 107 2.29 7.05 -7.05
CA LEU A 107 1.03 7.80 -7.08
C LEU A 107 1.07 8.97 -8.07
N ARG A 108 2.16 9.76 -8.10
CA ARG A 108 2.31 10.90 -9.04
C ARG A 108 2.39 10.44 -10.50
N GLU A 109 3.20 9.42 -10.78
CA GLU A 109 3.37 8.86 -12.12
C GLU A 109 2.03 8.33 -12.65
N ARG A 110 1.32 7.57 -11.82
CA ARG A 110 -0.01 7.07 -12.17
C ARG A 110 -1.05 8.18 -12.29
N GLY A 111 -0.94 9.24 -11.48
CA GLY A 111 -1.75 10.45 -11.61
C GLY A 111 -1.53 11.21 -12.91
N GLN A 112 -0.40 11.00 -13.59
CA GLN A 112 -0.09 11.60 -14.90
C GLN A 112 -0.50 10.72 -16.09
N ASP A 113 -0.97 9.49 -15.85
CA ASP A 113 -1.38 8.55 -16.91
C ASP A 113 -2.62 9.07 -17.66
N PRO A 114 -2.50 9.48 -18.94
CA PRO A 114 -3.61 10.03 -19.71
C PRO A 114 -4.70 9.00 -20.02
N THR A 115 -4.43 7.71 -19.84
CA THR A 115 -5.41 6.63 -20.06
C THR A 115 -6.43 6.53 -18.92
N LEU A 116 -6.11 7.08 -17.74
CA LEU A 116 -7.03 7.11 -16.60
C LEU A 116 -8.02 8.27 -16.72
N PRO A 117 -9.28 8.11 -16.26
CA PRO A 117 -10.23 9.21 -16.15
C PRO A 117 -9.69 10.37 -15.30
N GLU A 118 -10.04 11.61 -15.66
CA GLU A 118 -9.53 12.82 -14.98
C GLU A 118 -9.75 12.81 -13.47
N MET A 119 -10.93 12.40 -13.02
CA MET A 119 -11.22 12.30 -11.58
C MET A 119 -10.24 11.36 -10.84
N ARG A 120 -9.83 10.25 -11.46
CA ARG A 120 -8.86 9.32 -10.85
C ARG A 120 -7.45 9.91 -10.82
N ARG A 121 -7.07 10.60 -11.90
CA ARG A 121 -5.78 11.30 -11.98
C ARG A 121 -5.64 12.35 -10.88
N VAL A 122 -6.65 13.21 -10.74
CA VAL A 122 -6.68 14.25 -9.69
C VAL A 122 -6.60 13.61 -8.32
N ARG A 123 -7.38 12.55 -8.07
CA ARG A 123 -7.39 11.83 -6.79
C ARG A 123 -6.02 11.25 -6.42
N LEU A 124 -5.31 10.66 -7.38
CA LEU A 124 -3.96 10.13 -7.18
C LEU A 124 -2.94 11.23 -6.85
N LEU A 125 -3.06 12.40 -7.49
CA LEU A 125 -2.20 13.54 -7.22
C LEU A 125 -2.45 14.11 -5.82
N GLU A 126 -3.72 14.20 -5.37
CA GLU A 126 -4.06 14.59 -4.00
C GLU A 126 -3.44 13.64 -2.95
N MET A 127 -3.53 12.33 -3.18
CA MET A 127 -2.91 11.32 -2.30
C MET A 127 -1.38 11.49 -2.25
N ALA A 128 -0.76 11.72 -3.40
CA ALA A 128 0.68 11.95 -3.46
C ALA A 128 1.11 13.20 -2.69
N ASP A 129 0.34 14.29 -2.79
CA ASP A 129 0.64 15.52 -2.08
C ASP A 129 0.46 15.37 -0.57
N ALA A 130 -0.52 14.59 -0.12
CA ALA A 130 -0.65 14.23 1.29
C ALA A 130 0.56 13.44 1.80
N MET A 131 1.02 12.43 1.05
CA MET A 131 2.22 11.66 1.40
C MET A 131 3.51 12.50 1.37
N ASP A 132 3.55 13.60 0.60
CA ASP A 132 4.71 14.47 0.50
C ASP A 132 5.06 15.14 1.84
N MET A 133 4.07 15.39 2.71
CA MET A 133 4.29 15.93 4.05
C MET A 133 5.23 15.04 4.89
N PHE A 134 5.14 13.71 4.72
CA PHE A 134 5.99 12.73 5.40
C PHE A 134 7.39 12.62 4.77
N CYS A 135 7.61 13.25 3.61
CA CYS A 135 8.91 13.33 2.95
C CYS A 135 9.68 14.61 3.29
N GLN A 136 9.05 15.61 3.93
CA GLN A 136 9.64 16.92 4.22
C GLN A 136 10.29 17.02 5.62
N GLY A 137 10.27 15.93 6.41
CA GLY A 137 10.73 15.90 7.80
C GLY A 137 12.07 15.22 8.07
N THR A 138 12.95 15.07 7.07
CA THR A 138 14.31 14.49 7.23
C THR A 138 15.41 15.54 7.18
#